data_AF-A0A1B6H4W2-F1
#
_entry.id   AF-A0A1B6H4W2-F1
#
_cell.length_a   1.000
_cell.length_b   1.000
_cell.length_c   1.000
_cell.angle_alpha   90.00
_cell.angle_beta   90.00
_cell.angle_gamma   90.00
#
_symmetry.space_group_name_H-M   'P 1'
#
loop_
_entity.id
_entity.type
_entity.pdbx_description
1 polymer ?
#
loop_
_entity_poly.entity_id
_entity_poly.type
_entity_poly.pdbx_seq_one_letter_code
_entity_poly.pdbx_strand_id
1 'polypeptide(L)'
;TPTVHVRGDRCEVVMPTTVANPAIATHRKSNSLDGSERKTKQLVPPVRERFRCIVAYPPNSEYELELRVGDVIYVHRKRDDGWYKGTQQRTGKTGLFPASFVESF
;
A
#
# COMPACT_ATOMS: atom_id res chain seq x y z
N THR A 1 8.61 25.35 -37.97
CA THR A 1 7.50 24.50 -37.48
C THR A 1 8.08 23.24 -36.88
N PRO A 2 7.50 22.73 -35.78
CA PRO A 2 8.24 22.05 -34.72
C PRO A 2 8.64 20.59 -34.98
N THR A 3 9.86 20.32 -34.53
CA THR A 3 10.60 19.11 -34.19
C THR A 3 9.80 17.97 -33.54
N VAL A 4 10.06 16.72 -33.98
CA VAL A 4 9.73 15.51 -33.19
C VAL A 4 10.99 14.65 -33.07
N HIS A 5 11.63 14.74 -31.91
CA HIS A 5 12.70 13.82 -31.50
C HIS A 5 12.05 12.53 -30.98
N VAL A 6 12.27 11.42 -31.66
CA VAL A 6 11.91 10.09 -31.16
C VAL A 6 12.98 9.68 -30.13
N ARG A 7 12.71 9.96 -28.86
CA ARG A 7 13.46 9.40 -27.72
C ARG A 7 12.93 8.00 -27.44
N GLY A 8 13.60 6.99 -28.00
CA GLY A 8 13.48 5.61 -27.54
C GLY A 8 14.31 5.42 -26.28
N ASP A 9 13.74 5.73 -25.11
CA ASP A 9 14.40 5.46 -23.84
C ASP A 9 14.02 4.06 -23.37
N ARG A 10 15.01 3.17 -23.47
CA ARG A 10 15.00 1.80 -22.97
C ARG A 10 14.86 1.86 -21.46
N CYS A 11 13.78 1.29 -20.93
CA CYS A 11 13.58 1.13 -19.50
C CYS A 11 14.61 0.13 -18.94
N GLU A 12 15.78 0.63 -18.51
CA GLU A 12 16.71 -0.15 -17.69
C GLU A 12 16.20 -0.16 -16.24
N VAL A 13 15.62 -1.29 -15.87
CA VAL A 13 15.30 -1.65 -14.48
C VAL A 13 16.59 -1.94 -13.72
N VAL A 14 17.27 -0.90 -13.26
CA VAL A 14 18.37 -1.05 -12.31
C VAL A 14 17.78 -1.11 -10.90
N MET A 15 17.81 -2.29 -10.30
CA MET A 15 17.55 -2.49 -8.88
C MET A 15 18.85 -2.19 -8.11
N PRO A 16 18.90 -1.20 -7.19
CA PRO A 16 20.06 -1.09 -6.32
C PRO A 16 19.86 -1.92 -5.05
N THR A 17 20.72 -2.93 -4.93
CA THR A 17 20.99 -3.73 -3.74
C THR A 17 21.46 -2.84 -2.57
N THR A 18 20.99 -3.18 -1.38
CA THR A 18 21.36 -2.71 -0.03
C THR A 18 22.79 -2.21 0.15
N VAL A 19 22.99 -1.04 0.79
CA VAL A 19 23.99 -0.80 1.85
C VAL A 19 23.79 0.56 2.57
N ALA A 20 23.75 0.50 3.91
CA ALA A 20 24.19 1.45 4.97
C ALA A 20 23.95 3.00 4.92
N ASN A 21 23.39 3.52 6.04
CA ASN A 21 23.35 4.95 6.47
C ASN A 21 24.76 5.47 6.87
N PRO A 22 25.04 6.81 6.78
CA PRO A 22 24.78 7.74 7.90
C PRO A 22 24.45 9.24 7.56
N ALA A 23 23.53 9.81 8.35
CA ALA A 23 23.57 11.12 9.04
C ALA A 23 23.57 12.51 8.30
N ILE A 24 22.53 13.31 8.64
CA ILE A 24 22.34 14.78 8.79
C ILE A 24 22.47 15.78 7.61
N ALA A 25 21.37 16.50 7.30
CA ALA A 25 21.40 17.93 6.93
C ALA A 25 20.03 18.61 7.13
N THR A 26 20.03 19.69 7.91
CA THR A 26 18.90 20.54 8.28
C THR A 26 18.51 21.51 7.16
N HIS A 27 17.22 21.59 6.81
CA HIS A 27 16.65 22.73 6.09
C HIS A 27 15.28 23.10 6.67
N ARG A 28 15.25 24.26 7.33
CA ARG A 28 14.02 24.98 7.69
C ARG A 28 13.54 25.76 6.47
N LYS A 29 12.28 25.61 6.08
CA LYS A 29 11.53 26.65 5.39
C LYS A 29 10.09 26.61 5.89
N SER A 30 9.69 27.70 6.53
CA SER A 30 8.34 27.92 7.06
C SER A 30 7.44 28.55 6.00
N ASN A 31 6.13 28.46 6.27
CA ASN A 31 4.99 29.13 5.63
C ASN A 31 4.50 28.52 4.30
N SER A 32 3.20 28.47 3.99
CA SER A 32 1.93 28.62 4.73
C SER A 32 0.81 28.35 3.70
N LEU A 33 -0.44 28.30 4.17
CA LEU A 33 -1.72 28.47 3.45
C LEU A 33 -2.42 27.21 2.88
N ASP A 34 -3.55 26.94 3.55
CA ASP A 34 -4.89 26.56 3.06
C ASP A 34 -5.22 25.12 2.60
N GLY A 35 -6.37 24.65 3.11
CA GLY A 35 -7.29 23.77 2.40
C GLY A 35 -7.10 22.26 2.54
N SER A 36 -8.04 21.65 3.28
CA SER A 36 -8.51 20.26 3.15
C SER A 36 -7.69 19.15 3.82
N GLU A 37 -8.20 18.69 4.98
CA GLU A 37 -8.04 17.37 5.62
C GLU A 37 -6.79 16.55 5.28
N ARG A 38 -5.60 17.11 5.51
CA ARG A 38 -4.35 16.35 5.50
C ARG A 38 -4.05 15.87 6.91
N LYS A 39 -4.42 14.61 7.22
CA LYS A 39 -4.00 13.87 8.42
C LYS A 39 -2.51 14.12 8.69
N THR A 40 -2.22 14.97 9.67
CA THR A 40 -0.86 15.31 10.05
C THR A 40 -0.23 14.15 10.83
N LYS A 41 0.98 13.80 10.41
CA LYS A 41 2.08 13.15 11.16
C LYS A 41 1.71 12.17 12.27
N GLN A 42 1.91 10.88 11.98
CA GLN A 42 2.43 9.96 12.98
C GLN A 42 3.55 9.13 12.33
N LEU A 43 4.78 9.30 12.84
CA LEU A 43 5.95 8.47 12.52
C LEU A 43 5.89 7.09 13.20
N VAL A 44 4.75 6.73 13.78
CA VAL A 44 4.47 5.34 14.15
C VAL A 44 3.97 4.66 12.87
N PRO A 45 4.53 3.51 12.45
CA PRO A 45 3.88 2.69 11.46
C PRO A 45 2.43 2.50 11.95
N PRO A 46 1.40 2.86 11.16
CA PRO A 46 0.03 2.60 11.58
C PRO A 46 -0.04 1.13 11.93
N VAL A 47 -0.48 0.82 13.15
CA VAL A 47 -0.63 -0.56 13.62
C VAL A 47 -1.61 -1.22 12.66
N ARG A 48 -1.08 -1.95 11.67
CA ARG A 48 -1.89 -2.64 10.67
C ARG A 48 -2.58 -3.77 11.40
N GLU A 49 -3.89 -3.63 11.59
CA GLU A 49 -4.70 -4.69 12.20
C GLU A 49 -4.52 -5.97 11.40
N ARG A 50 -4.28 -7.08 12.11
CA ARG A 50 -4.06 -8.40 11.52
C ARG A 50 -5.36 -9.15 11.55
N PHE A 51 -5.71 -9.70 10.40
CA PHE A 51 -6.89 -10.51 10.22
C PHE A 51 -6.49 -11.86 9.67
N ARG A 52 -7.16 -12.91 10.12
CA ARG A 52 -7.03 -14.26 9.60
C ARG A 52 -8.20 -14.51 8.66
N CYS A 53 -7.90 -14.98 7.47
CA CYS A 53 -8.92 -15.48 6.57
C CYS A 53 -9.57 -16.74 7.16
N ILE A 54 -10.88 -16.73 7.28
CA ILE A 54 -11.69 -17.86 7.75
C ILE A 54 -12.43 -18.55 6.59
N VAL A 55 -12.57 -17.87 5.44
CA VAL A 55 -13.26 -18.39 4.24
C VAL A 55 -12.45 -18.07 2.99
N ALA A 56 -12.21 -19.06 2.13
CA ALA A 56 -11.50 -18.85 0.87
C ALA A 56 -12.29 -17.93 -0.08
N TYR A 57 -11.59 -17.03 -0.76
CA TYR A 57 -12.17 -16.07 -1.69
C TYR A 57 -11.34 -16.02 -2.99
N PRO A 58 -11.83 -16.57 -4.11
CA PRO A 58 -11.19 -16.40 -5.40
C PRO A 58 -11.37 -14.95 -5.89
N PRO A 59 -10.32 -14.29 -6.41
CA PRO A 59 -10.44 -12.93 -6.90
C PRO A 59 -11.24 -12.91 -8.21
N ASN A 60 -12.24 -12.03 -8.31
CA ASN A 60 -12.99 -11.80 -9.55
C ASN A 60 -12.30 -10.79 -10.48
N SER A 61 -11.32 -10.03 -9.98
CA SER A 61 -10.61 -8.98 -10.72
C SER A 61 -9.22 -8.73 -10.13
N GLU A 62 -8.35 -8.04 -10.88
CA GLU A 62 -6.99 -7.69 -10.42
C GLU A 62 -6.97 -6.78 -9.17
N TYR A 63 -8.06 -6.06 -8.91
CA TYR A 63 -8.22 -5.20 -7.75
C TYR A 63 -8.63 -5.95 -6.48
N GLU A 64 -9.04 -7.22 -6.62
CA GLU A 64 -9.45 -8.08 -5.51
C GLU A 64 -8.30 -8.96 -5.02
N LEU A 65 -8.33 -9.29 -3.74
CA LEU A 65 -7.31 -10.10 -3.11
C LEU A 65 -7.78 -11.56 -3.01
N GLU A 66 -6.98 -12.49 -3.56
CA GLU A 66 -7.18 -13.92 -3.28
C GLU A 66 -7.06 -14.17 -1.76
N LEU A 67 -8.03 -14.85 -1.16
CA LEU A 67 -7.95 -15.31 0.22
C LEU A 67 -7.96 -16.83 0.29
N ARG A 68 -7.11 -17.39 1.15
CA ARG A 68 -7.13 -18.81 1.52
C ARG A 68 -7.32 -18.93 3.02
N VAL A 69 -8.06 -19.93 3.48
CA VAL A 69 -8.31 -20.14 4.91
C VAL A 69 -6.96 -20.24 5.64
N GLY A 70 -6.81 -19.45 6.71
CA GLY A 70 -5.58 -19.34 7.48
C GLY A 70 -4.60 -18.26 6.99
N ASP A 71 -4.79 -17.66 5.82
CA ASP A 71 -3.95 -16.54 5.35
C ASP A 71 -4.06 -15.37 6.33
N VAL A 72 -2.93 -14.70 6.58
CA VAL A 72 -2.87 -13.47 7.39
C VAL A 72 -2.92 -12.27 6.47
N ILE A 73 -3.82 -11.33 6.77
CA ILE A 73 -4.01 -10.10 6.01
C ILE A 73 -3.80 -8.90 6.92
N TYR A 74 -2.98 -7.97 6.46
CA TYR A 74 -2.80 -6.67 7.09
C TYR A 74 -3.80 -5.68 6.51
N VAL A 75 -4.82 -5.29 7.28
CA VAL A 75 -5.83 -4.33 6.82
C VAL A 75 -5.28 -2.90 6.97
N HIS A 76 -5.35 -2.13 5.88
CA HIS A 76 -4.95 -0.71 5.86
C HIS A 76 -6.17 0.22 5.92
N ARG A 77 -7.29 -0.22 5.36
CA ARG A 77 -8.52 0.58 5.29
C ARG A 77 -9.74 -0.33 5.35
N LYS A 78 -10.63 -0.04 6.29
CA LYS A 78 -11.98 -0.60 6.35
C LYS A 78 -12.91 0.39 5.68
N ARG A 79 -13.72 -0.05 4.72
CA ARG A 79 -14.75 0.79 4.12
C ARG A 79 -16.10 0.48 4.76
N ASP A 80 -16.99 1.45 4.73
CA ASP A 80 -18.34 1.35 5.31
C ASP A 80 -19.26 0.42 4.50
N ASP A 81 -18.91 0.10 3.26
CA ASP A 81 -19.58 -0.88 2.39
C ASP A 81 -19.26 -2.35 2.74
N GLY A 82 -18.52 -2.60 3.82
CA GLY A 82 -18.18 -3.96 4.26
C GLY A 82 -16.98 -4.57 3.52
N TRP A 83 -16.28 -3.79 2.71
CA TRP A 83 -15.04 -4.19 2.04
C TRP A 83 -13.81 -3.64 2.73
N TYR A 84 -12.80 -4.49 2.87
CA TYR A 84 -11.50 -4.13 3.43
C TYR A 84 -10.45 -4.07 2.32
N LYS A 85 -9.53 -3.12 2.46
CA LYS A 85 -8.28 -3.06 1.68
C LYS A 85 -7.15 -3.53 2.57
N GLY A 86 -6.44 -4.57 2.14
CA GLY A 86 -5.33 -5.14 2.89
C GLY A 86 -4.26 -5.75 2.02
N THR A 87 -3.13 -6.08 2.65
CA THR A 87 -2.02 -6.80 2.03
C THR A 87 -1.93 -8.19 2.62
N GLN A 88 -1.95 -9.21 1.78
CA GLN A 88 -1.77 -10.60 2.20
C GLN A 88 -0.30 -10.83 2.59
N GLN A 89 -0.05 -11.48 3.74
CA GLN A 89 1.30 -11.75 4.22
C GLN A 89 2.06 -12.74 3.31
N ARG A 90 1.38 -13.77 2.79
CA ARG A 90 2.00 -14.86 2.01
C ARG A 90 2.49 -14.39 0.64
N THR A 91 1.68 -13.66 -0.11
CA THR A 91 2.01 -13.22 -1.48
C THR A 91 2.48 -11.77 -1.57
N GLY A 92 2.30 -10.96 -0.51
CA GLY A 92 2.55 -9.52 -0.55
C GLY A 92 1.57 -8.74 -1.43
N LYS A 93 0.57 -9.39 -2.03
CA LYS A 93 -0.43 -8.74 -2.88
C LYS A 93 -1.36 -7.87 -2.05
N THR A 94 -1.78 -6.76 -2.63
CA THR A 94 -2.72 -5.82 -2.02
C THR A 94 -3.98 -5.76 -2.87
N GLY A 95 -5.14 -5.86 -2.23
CA GLY A 95 -6.41 -5.83 -2.94
C GLY A 95 -7.58 -5.59 -1.98
N LEU A 96 -8.77 -5.62 -2.55
CA LEU A 96 -10.04 -5.55 -1.85
C LEU A 96 -10.55 -6.96 -1.55
N PHE A 97 -11.18 -7.12 -0.39
CA PHE A 97 -11.87 -8.36 -0.02
C PHE A 97 -13.00 -8.06 0.97
N PRO A 98 -14.03 -8.90 1.02
CA PRO A 98 -15.14 -8.75 1.97
C PRO A 98 -14.69 -8.97 3.41
N ALA A 99 -15.12 -8.08 4.32
CA ALA A 99 -14.81 -8.15 5.74
C ALA A 99 -15.29 -9.45 6.40
N SER A 100 -16.42 -9.99 5.97
CA SER A 100 -17.03 -11.21 6.52
C SER A 100 -16.20 -12.49 6.33
N PHE A 101 -15.17 -12.44 5.49
CA PHE A 101 -14.32 -13.59 5.16
C PHE A 101 -13.07 -13.63 6.04
N VAL A 102 -12.92 -12.65 6.93
CA VAL A 102 -11.75 -12.50 7.79
C VAL A 102 -12.15 -12.17 9.24
N GLU A 103 -11.32 -12.55 10.19
CA GLU A 103 -11.53 -12.30 11.61
C GLU A 103 -10.26 -11.72 12.26
N SER A 104 -10.40 -10.76 13.18
CA SER A 104 -9.27 -10.22 13.94
C SER A 104 -8.78 -11.22 14.98
N PHE A 105 -7.47 -11.34 15.16
CA PHE A 105 -6.86 -12.27 16.13
C PHE A 105 -5.62 -11.66 16.81
#